data_AF-A0A068RS89-F1
#
_entry.id   AF-A0A068RS89-F1
#
_cell.length_a   1.000
_cell.length_b   1.000
_cell.length_c   1.000
_cell.angle_alpha   90.00
_cell.angle_beta   90.00
_cell.angle_gamma   90.00
#
_symmetry.space_group_name_H-M   'P 1'
#
loop_
_entity.id
_entity.type
_entity.pdbx_description
1 polymer ?
#
loop_
_entity_poly.entity_id
_entity_poly.type
_entity_poly.pdbx_seq_one_letter_code
_entity_poly.pdbx_strand_id
1 'polypeptide(L)'
;MLVNTPADFWMDPSPQWHCGGLTSYPPPPVTPSPTRSQQFITDDIRQPPRSTPMIRKSFVQHSPLRSKRANRKSSTYTRWTPEEDELLRQAVALHGPHKWSLIASHVPNRTPMQCSTRWLGALNPNIHKGRWTEHEDAVLRYAYMEFAGIPDGEGGFQPIPWNRIAERIPNRTGIQCQARWTEALDPSVRKGKWSEAEDALLRAGVDKFGRCWIRIAETVPGRTQVNVT
;
A
#
# COMPACT_ATOMS: atom_id res chain seq x y z
N MET A 1 0.19 -62.61 -8.23
CA MET A 1 1.20 -63.45 -7.53
C MET A 1 2.55 -63.08 -8.14
N LEU A 2 3.42 -62.38 -7.38
CA LEU A 2 4.70 -62.88 -6.86
C LEU A 2 5.66 -63.29 -8.01
N VAL A 3 6.91 -62.84 -8.17
CA VAL A 3 7.92 -62.28 -7.26
C VAL A 3 9.15 -61.80 -8.08
N ASN A 4 9.85 -60.83 -7.51
CA ASN A 4 11.31 -60.59 -7.47
C ASN A 4 12.19 -60.32 -8.71
N THR A 5 13.00 -59.28 -8.48
CA THR A 5 14.26 -58.83 -9.09
C THR A 5 15.41 -59.84 -8.93
N PRO A 6 16.60 -59.59 -9.51
CA PRO A 6 17.63 -58.93 -8.69
C PRO A 6 18.65 -58.03 -9.43
N ALA A 7 19.34 -57.21 -8.62
CA ALA A 7 20.79 -56.87 -8.69
C ALA A 7 21.32 -56.03 -9.87
N ASP A 8 22.28 -55.12 -9.73
CA ASP A 8 23.01 -54.59 -8.57
C ASP A 8 23.88 -53.39 -9.02
N PHE A 9 24.29 -52.58 -8.04
CA PHE A 9 25.55 -51.82 -7.94
C PHE A 9 25.78 -50.65 -8.92
N TRP A 10 26.06 -49.41 -8.47
CA TRP A 10 27.07 -48.95 -7.50
C TRP A 10 26.52 -47.77 -6.65
N MET A 11 26.50 -47.77 -5.30
CA MET A 11 27.56 -47.37 -4.33
C MET A 11 28.35 -46.11 -4.74
N ASP A 12 28.59 -45.04 -3.97
CA ASP A 12 28.26 -44.46 -2.63
C ASP A 12 29.09 -43.11 -2.61
N PRO A 13 29.26 -42.26 -1.56
CA PRO A 13 28.46 -41.91 -0.38
C PRO A 13 28.23 -40.39 -0.17
N SER A 14 27.31 -40.12 0.75
CA SER A 14 27.17 -38.87 1.50
C SER A 14 28.48 -38.42 2.18
N PRO A 15 28.73 -37.10 2.31
CA PRO A 15 29.73 -36.59 3.25
C PRO A 15 29.23 -36.73 4.68
N GLN A 16 29.93 -37.54 5.46
CA GLN A 16 29.87 -37.56 6.92
C GLN A 16 30.54 -36.27 7.45
N TRP A 17 29.83 -35.53 8.31
CA TRP A 17 30.47 -34.56 9.19
C TRP A 17 30.42 -35.10 10.62
N HIS A 18 31.51 -35.74 11.05
CA HIS A 18 31.70 -36.09 12.45
C HIS A 18 32.81 -35.25 13.09
N CYS A 19 32.41 -34.73 14.26
CA CYS A 19 33.19 -34.44 15.46
C CYS A 19 34.05 -33.17 15.50
N GLY A 20 33.72 -32.31 16.46
CA GLY A 20 34.65 -31.31 16.98
C GLY A 20 34.05 -30.41 18.06
N GLY A 21 34.14 -30.86 19.32
CA GLY A 21 34.47 -29.99 20.45
C GLY A 21 33.41 -29.02 20.98
N LEU A 22 32.87 -29.36 22.15
CA LEU A 22 32.37 -28.42 23.14
C LEU A 22 33.46 -27.37 23.47
N THR A 23 33.29 -26.14 22.98
CA THR A 23 33.84 -24.95 23.63
C THR A 23 32.67 -24.06 24.01
N SER A 24 32.42 -23.98 25.32
CA SER A 24 31.50 -23.03 25.91
C SER A 24 32.02 -21.62 25.65
N TYR A 25 31.48 -20.94 24.63
CA TYR A 25 31.70 -19.51 24.49
C TYR A 25 30.97 -18.78 25.62
N PRO A 26 31.65 -17.95 26.42
CA PRO A 26 30.97 -17.11 27.42
C PRO A 26 30.06 -16.10 26.71
N PRO A 27 28.89 -15.77 27.28
CA PRO A 27 28.02 -14.75 26.71
C PRO A 27 28.74 -13.39 26.71
N PRO A 28 28.52 -12.54 25.69
CA PRO A 28 29.09 -11.20 25.65
C PRO A 28 28.55 -10.35 26.81
N PRO A 29 29.36 -9.42 27.35
CA PRO A 29 28.94 -8.56 28.46
C PRO A 29 27.79 -7.65 28.03
N VAL A 30 26.68 -7.74 28.77
CA VAL A 30 25.58 -6.78 28.72
C VAL A 30 26.08 -5.40 29.11
N THR A 31 26.20 -4.50 28.12
CA THR A 31 26.43 -3.08 28.37
C THR A 31 25.09 -2.44 28.76
N PRO A 32 25.01 -1.72 29.90
CA PRO A 32 23.79 -1.02 30.25
C PRO A 32 23.56 0.14 29.28
N SER A 33 22.38 0.16 28.65
CA SER A 33 21.89 1.31 27.90
C SER A 33 21.78 2.53 28.82
N PRO A 34 22.12 3.75 28.37
CA PRO A 34 21.93 4.93 29.17
C PRO A 34 20.44 5.20 29.40
N THR A 35 20.02 5.09 30.65
CA THR A 35 18.73 5.49 31.18
C THR A 35 18.45 6.93 30.79
N ARG A 36 17.48 7.14 29.89
CA ARG A 36 16.90 8.46 29.63
C ARG A 36 16.10 8.87 30.86
N SER A 37 16.73 9.66 31.72
CA SER A 37 16.11 10.31 32.87
C SER A 37 14.82 11.02 32.43
N GLN A 38 13.71 10.57 32.97
CA GLN A 38 12.47 11.35 32.99
C GLN A 38 12.69 12.54 33.91
N GLN A 39 12.93 13.72 33.34
CA GLN A 39 12.71 14.97 34.05
C GLN A 39 11.27 15.41 33.80
N PHE A 40 10.49 15.33 34.88
CA PHE A 40 9.25 16.04 35.06
C PHE A 40 9.52 17.55 34.86
N ILE A 41 8.89 18.15 33.86
CA ILE A 41 8.66 19.60 33.85
C ILE A 41 7.26 19.79 34.42
N THR A 42 7.22 20.31 35.64
CA THR A 42 6.03 20.77 36.35
C THR A 42 5.41 21.97 35.64
N ASP A 43 4.08 22.04 35.69
CA ASP A 43 3.18 23.12 35.30
C ASP A 43 3.73 24.55 35.45
N ASP A 44 3.58 25.36 34.40
CA ASP A 44 3.33 26.81 34.53
C ASP A 44 2.08 27.17 33.72
N ILE A 45 0.98 27.33 34.45
CA ILE A 45 -0.32 27.77 33.99
C ILE A 45 -0.21 29.25 33.59
N ARG A 46 -0.24 29.56 32.28
CA ARG A 46 -0.58 30.91 31.81
C ARG A 46 -1.98 30.92 31.22
N GLN A 47 -2.89 31.57 31.94
CA GLN A 47 -4.24 31.87 31.50
C GLN A 47 -4.27 32.87 30.33
N PRO A 48 -5.22 32.77 29.40
CA PRO A 48 -5.54 33.85 28.46
C PRO A 48 -6.53 34.85 29.10
N PRO A 49 -6.31 36.19 29.00
CA PRO A 49 -7.27 37.16 29.52
C PRO A 49 -8.47 37.33 28.57
N ARG A 50 -9.62 37.58 29.20
CA ARG A 50 -10.95 37.80 28.59
C ARG A 50 -11.09 39.15 27.87
N SER A 51 -12.09 39.14 26.99
CA SER A 51 -12.66 40.12 26.07
C SER A 51 -12.97 41.54 26.59
N THR A 52 -12.95 42.55 25.70
CA THR A 52 -13.93 43.68 25.54
C THR A 52 -13.50 44.57 24.33
N PRO A 53 -14.30 45.55 23.86
CA PRO A 53 -15.52 45.43 23.06
C PRO A 53 -15.39 46.06 21.64
N MET A 54 -16.34 45.76 20.76
CA MET A 54 -16.36 46.22 19.37
C MET A 54 -16.71 47.72 19.22
N ILE A 55 -15.87 48.46 18.50
CA ILE A 55 -16.18 49.76 17.91
C ILE A 55 -16.21 49.60 16.39
N ARG A 56 -17.41 49.76 15.80
CA ARG A 56 -17.58 49.87 14.35
C ARG A 56 -17.08 51.25 13.89
N LYS A 57 -16.07 51.27 13.03
CA LYS A 57 -15.78 52.43 12.17
C LYS A 57 -15.98 52.05 10.71
N SER A 58 -16.58 52.99 10.01
CA SER A 58 -17.21 52.93 8.70
C SER A 58 -16.24 52.76 7.52
N PHE A 59 -16.82 52.19 6.49
CA PHE A 59 -16.39 51.96 5.10
C PHE A 59 -15.68 53.14 4.42
N VAL A 60 -14.50 52.87 3.85
CA VAL A 60 -13.99 53.57 2.64
C VAL A 60 -13.38 52.51 1.72
N GLN A 61 -13.95 52.36 0.53
CA GLN A 61 -13.45 51.49 -0.53
C GLN A 61 -12.25 52.12 -1.21
N HIS A 62 -11.07 51.50 -1.08
CA HIS A 62 -10.03 51.59 -2.09
C HIS A 62 -9.81 50.20 -2.67
N SER A 63 -10.29 50.00 -3.90
CA SER A 63 -10.11 48.78 -4.68
C SER A 63 -8.62 48.59 -5.03
N PRO A 64 -7.95 47.51 -4.61
CA PRO A 64 -6.72 47.12 -5.25
C PRO A 64 -7.09 46.43 -6.57
N LEU A 65 -6.60 46.98 -7.69
CA LEU A 65 -6.69 46.36 -9.01
C LEU A 65 -6.16 44.93 -8.93
N ARG A 66 -7.08 43.96 -8.84
CA ARG A 66 -6.74 42.54 -8.80
C ARG A 66 -6.26 42.15 -10.19
N SER A 67 -4.94 42.05 -10.31
CA SER A 67 -4.24 41.50 -11.47
C SER A 67 -5.01 40.29 -12.03
N LYS A 68 -5.36 40.37 -13.32
CA LYS A 68 -6.00 39.28 -14.07
C LYS A 68 -5.17 38.02 -13.82
N ARG A 69 -5.73 37.08 -13.07
CA ARG A 69 -5.08 35.80 -12.75
C ARG A 69 -4.89 35.08 -14.08
N ALA A 70 -3.68 35.20 -14.64
CA ALA A 70 -3.30 34.52 -15.86
C ALA A 70 -3.64 33.03 -15.70
N ASN A 71 -4.28 32.50 -16.74
CA ASN A 71 -4.69 31.12 -16.90
C ASN A 71 -3.55 30.16 -16.55
N ARG A 72 -3.45 29.75 -15.27
CA ARG A 72 -2.59 28.64 -14.87
C ARG A 72 -3.25 27.40 -15.45
N LYS A 73 -2.70 26.87 -16.54
CA LYS A 73 -3.07 25.57 -17.11
C LYS A 73 -3.25 24.60 -15.94
N SER A 74 -4.49 24.13 -15.75
CA SER A 74 -4.89 23.30 -14.62
C SER A 74 -3.92 22.12 -14.48
N SER A 75 -3.17 22.13 -13.38
CA SER A 75 -2.15 21.13 -13.08
C SER A 75 -2.80 19.76 -12.90
N THR A 76 -2.69 18.91 -13.93
CA THR A 76 -2.16 17.53 -13.90
C THR A 76 -2.67 16.49 -12.88
N TYR A 77 -3.66 16.77 -12.03
CA TYR A 77 -4.26 15.80 -11.09
C TYR A 77 -5.80 15.81 -11.13
N THR A 78 -6.40 16.11 -12.28
CA THR A 78 -7.85 16.05 -12.45
C THR A 78 -8.32 14.61 -12.70
N ARG A 79 -9.47 14.25 -12.09
CA ARG A 79 -10.21 13.01 -12.36
C ARG A 79 -10.44 12.85 -13.87
N TRP A 80 -10.30 11.63 -14.39
CA TRP A 80 -10.58 11.33 -15.80
C TRP A 80 -12.06 11.54 -16.11
N THR A 81 -12.36 12.27 -17.18
CA THR A 81 -13.74 12.43 -17.66
C THR A 81 -14.10 11.33 -18.67
N PRO A 82 -15.40 11.04 -18.86
CA PRO A 82 -15.83 10.08 -19.90
C PRO A 82 -15.35 10.45 -21.30
N GLU A 83 -15.27 11.74 -21.60
CA GLU A 83 -14.78 12.26 -22.89
C GLU A 83 -13.28 11.99 -23.05
N GLU A 84 -12.47 12.23 -22.02
CA GLU A 84 -11.05 11.90 -22.02
C GLU A 84 -10.82 10.38 -22.16
N ASP A 85 -11.63 9.57 -21.47
CA ASP A 85 -11.57 8.12 -21.59
C ASP A 85 -11.92 7.66 -23.01
N GLU A 86 -12.88 8.30 -23.66
CA GLU A 86 -13.28 7.97 -25.04
C GLU A 86 -12.20 8.36 -26.05
N LEU A 87 -11.60 9.54 -25.91
CA LEU A 87 -10.43 9.94 -26.71
C LEU A 87 -9.28 8.94 -26.54
N LEU A 88 -9.04 8.49 -25.32
CA LEU A 88 -8.01 7.50 -25.03
C LEU A 88 -8.32 6.13 -25.68
N ARG A 89 -9.58 5.67 -25.63
CA ARG A 89 -10.01 4.43 -26.31
C ARG A 89 -9.81 4.52 -27.82
N GLN A 90 -10.24 5.61 -28.44
CA GLN A 90 -10.10 5.81 -29.88
C GLN A 90 -8.63 5.87 -30.31
N ALA A 91 -7.81 6.61 -29.57
CA ALA A 91 -6.38 6.73 -29.85
C ALA A 91 -5.65 5.39 -29.70
N VAL A 92 -6.00 4.58 -28.69
CA VAL A 92 -5.43 3.23 -28.51
C VAL A 92 -5.92 2.27 -29.60
N ALA A 93 -7.19 2.34 -30.00
CA ALA A 93 -7.72 1.56 -31.10
C ALA A 93 -7.02 1.89 -32.44
N LEU A 94 -6.66 3.16 -32.65
CA LEU A 94 -5.97 3.62 -33.86
C LEU A 94 -4.48 3.25 -33.87
N HIS A 95 -3.76 3.44 -32.76
CA HIS A 95 -2.29 3.37 -32.73
C HIS A 95 -1.72 2.13 -32.04
N GLY A 96 -2.55 1.35 -31.33
CA GLY A 96 -2.17 0.24 -30.47
C GLY A 96 -1.61 0.68 -29.10
N PRO A 97 -1.67 -0.17 -28.05
CA PRO A 97 -1.41 0.20 -26.65
C PRO A 97 0.08 0.27 -26.27
N HIS A 98 0.92 0.82 -27.16
CA HIS A 98 2.37 0.92 -26.96
C HIS A 98 2.95 2.29 -27.33
N LYS A 99 2.24 3.07 -28.17
CA LYS A 99 2.72 4.36 -28.68
C LYS A 99 2.23 5.51 -27.81
N TRP A 100 2.51 5.48 -26.51
CA TRP A 100 1.91 6.40 -25.52
C TRP A 100 2.18 7.88 -25.80
N SER A 101 3.35 8.22 -26.36
CA SER A 101 3.66 9.58 -26.79
C SER A 101 2.74 10.08 -27.89
N LEU A 102 2.41 9.20 -28.85
CA LEU A 102 1.47 9.50 -29.93
C LEU A 102 0.03 9.50 -29.41
N ILE A 103 -0.35 8.53 -28.58
CA ILE A 103 -1.69 8.46 -27.98
C ILE A 103 -2.00 9.74 -27.18
N ALA A 104 -1.04 10.24 -26.40
CA ALA A 104 -1.22 11.44 -25.59
C ALA A 104 -1.48 12.71 -26.42
N SER A 105 -1.09 12.75 -27.70
CA SER A 105 -1.40 13.91 -28.56
C SER A 105 -2.90 14.02 -28.86
N HIS A 106 -3.65 12.92 -28.73
CA HIS A 106 -5.10 12.86 -28.91
C HIS A 106 -5.88 13.16 -27.62
N VAL A 107 -5.23 13.17 -26.46
CA VAL A 107 -5.87 13.40 -25.15
C VAL A 107 -5.33 14.71 -24.54
N PRO A 108 -6.00 15.85 -24.77
CA PRO A 108 -5.46 17.15 -24.36
C PRO A 108 -5.25 17.22 -22.84
N ASN A 109 -4.16 17.87 -22.43
CA ASN A 109 -3.76 18.04 -21.03
C ASN A 109 -3.40 16.73 -20.27
N ARG A 110 -3.28 15.59 -20.97
CA ARG A 110 -2.78 14.34 -20.38
C ARG A 110 -1.38 14.00 -20.92
N THR A 111 -0.54 13.48 -20.03
CA THR A 111 0.80 13.01 -20.40
C THR A 111 0.76 11.56 -20.89
N PRO A 112 1.79 11.10 -21.61
CA PRO A 112 1.91 9.69 -22.02
C PRO A 112 1.81 8.71 -20.84
N MET A 113 2.46 9.05 -19.73
CA MET A 113 2.42 8.26 -18.49
C MET A 113 1.01 8.20 -17.88
N GLN A 114 0.25 9.29 -17.91
CA GLN A 114 -1.13 9.30 -17.42
C GLN A 114 -2.03 8.43 -18.31
N CYS A 115 -1.87 8.52 -19.63
CA CYS A 115 -2.63 7.73 -20.58
C CYS A 115 -2.37 6.23 -20.42
N SER A 116 -1.10 5.83 -20.32
CA SER A 116 -0.72 4.42 -20.11
C SER A 116 -1.26 3.89 -18.79
N THR A 117 -1.11 4.65 -17.70
CA THR A 117 -1.64 4.28 -16.38
C THR A 117 -3.16 4.12 -16.40
N ARG A 118 -3.89 5.04 -17.04
CA ARG A 118 -5.35 4.96 -17.16
C ARG A 118 -5.79 3.75 -17.97
N TRP A 119 -5.11 3.50 -19.08
CA TRP A 119 -5.41 2.35 -19.93
C TRP A 119 -5.17 1.03 -19.18
N LEU A 120 -3.96 0.82 -18.67
CA LEU A 120 -3.53 -0.41 -18.00
C LEU A 120 -4.22 -0.66 -16.66
N GLY A 121 -4.77 0.38 -16.03
CA GLY A 121 -5.47 0.27 -14.75
C GLY A 121 -6.99 0.15 -14.85
N ALA A 122 -7.63 0.69 -15.90
CA ALA A 122 -9.08 0.86 -15.91
C ALA A 122 -9.80 0.66 -17.25
N LEU A 123 -9.20 1.09 -18.38
CA LEU A 123 -9.89 1.10 -19.68
C LEU A 123 -9.62 -0.13 -20.55
N ASN A 124 -8.47 -0.80 -20.36
CA ASN A 124 -8.14 -1.99 -21.13
C ASN A 124 -9.23 -3.06 -20.92
N PRO A 125 -9.91 -3.52 -21.99
CA PRO A 125 -11.00 -4.49 -21.89
C PRO A 125 -10.55 -5.84 -21.33
N ASN A 126 -9.25 -6.14 -21.40
CA ASN A 126 -8.67 -7.35 -20.84
C ASN A 126 -8.50 -7.28 -19.32
N ILE A 127 -8.92 -6.21 -18.62
CA ILE A 127 -8.88 -6.15 -17.16
C ILE A 127 -10.16 -6.72 -16.57
N HIS A 128 -10.03 -7.75 -15.73
CA HIS A 128 -11.13 -8.35 -15.01
C HIS A 128 -11.53 -7.49 -13.79
N LYS A 129 -12.79 -7.01 -13.78
CA LYS A 129 -13.38 -6.17 -12.72
C LYS A 129 -14.29 -6.94 -11.73
N GLY A 130 -14.31 -8.27 -11.81
CA GLY A 130 -15.24 -9.13 -11.07
C GLY A 130 -14.63 -9.79 -9.84
N ARG A 131 -15.39 -10.74 -9.27
CA ARG A 131 -15.02 -11.51 -8.07
C ARG A 131 -13.71 -12.26 -8.29
N TRP A 132 -12.93 -12.39 -7.22
CA TRP A 132 -11.76 -13.27 -7.18
C TRP A 132 -12.20 -14.72 -7.07
N THR A 133 -11.63 -15.55 -7.92
CA THR A 133 -11.77 -17.01 -7.87
C THR A 133 -10.76 -17.60 -6.89
N GLU A 134 -11.05 -18.80 -6.41
CA GLU A 134 -10.14 -19.52 -5.52
C GLU A 134 -8.80 -19.85 -6.19
N HIS A 135 -8.81 -20.11 -7.50
CA HIS A 135 -7.59 -20.31 -8.27
C HIS A 135 -6.72 -19.04 -8.31
N GLU A 136 -7.32 -17.87 -8.62
CA GLU A 136 -6.60 -16.60 -8.58
C GLU A 136 -6.03 -16.32 -7.17
N ASP A 137 -6.80 -16.60 -6.11
CA ASP A 137 -6.32 -16.43 -4.73
C ASP A 137 -5.16 -17.39 -4.39
N ALA A 138 -5.18 -18.63 -4.89
CA ALA A 138 -4.11 -19.59 -4.69
C ALA A 138 -2.82 -19.15 -5.38
N VAL A 139 -2.92 -18.68 -6.64
CA VAL A 139 -1.78 -18.13 -7.39
C VAL A 139 -1.22 -16.89 -6.69
N LEU A 140 -2.09 -15.99 -6.22
CA LEU A 140 -1.69 -14.79 -5.47
C LEU A 140 -0.93 -15.13 -4.19
N ARG A 141 -1.42 -16.11 -3.41
CA ARG A 141 -0.72 -16.61 -2.21
C ARG A 141 0.65 -17.15 -2.53
N TYR A 142 0.74 -18.07 -3.49
CA TYR A 142 2.00 -18.70 -3.85
C TYR A 142 3.01 -17.67 -4.35
N ALA A 143 2.61 -16.78 -5.25
CA ALA A 143 3.47 -15.71 -5.77
C ALA A 143 3.90 -14.73 -4.67
N TYR A 144 3.02 -14.37 -3.73
CA TYR A 144 3.39 -13.53 -2.59
C TYR A 144 4.49 -14.16 -1.74
N MET A 145 4.35 -15.46 -1.41
CA MET A 145 5.33 -16.17 -0.58
C MET A 145 6.74 -16.20 -1.18
N GLU A 146 6.87 -16.19 -2.51
CA GLU A 146 8.18 -16.12 -3.17
C GLU A 146 8.88 -14.76 -3.01
N PHE A 147 8.11 -13.67 -2.92
CA PHE A 147 8.67 -12.33 -2.79
C PHE A 147 8.71 -11.84 -1.34
N ALA A 148 7.90 -12.44 -0.47
CA ALA A 148 7.86 -12.09 0.95
C ALA A 148 9.14 -12.52 1.65
N GLY A 149 9.67 -11.64 2.52
CA GLY A 149 10.82 -11.97 3.37
C GLY A 149 12.16 -11.93 2.66
N ILE A 150 12.24 -11.47 1.41
CA ILE A 150 13.54 -11.22 0.76
C ILE A 150 14.24 -10.08 1.52
N PRO A 151 15.40 -10.33 2.14
CA PRO A 151 16.10 -9.28 2.89
C PRO A 151 16.58 -8.20 1.93
N ASP A 152 16.54 -6.96 2.38
CA ASP A 152 17.30 -5.90 1.74
C ASP A 152 18.76 -5.92 2.21
N GLY A 153 19.62 -5.15 1.54
CA GLY A 153 21.04 -5.04 1.91
C GLY A 153 21.28 -4.30 3.24
N GLU A 154 20.23 -3.82 3.90
CA GLU A 154 20.27 -2.96 5.10
C GLU A 154 19.58 -3.62 6.31
N GLY A 155 19.20 -4.91 6.21
CA GLY A 155 18.58 -5.67 7.30
C GLY A 155 17.05 -5.51 7.42
N GLY A 156 16.41 -4.83 6.47
CA GLY A 156 14.97 -4.81 6.25
C GLY A 156 14.52 -5.84 5.21
N PHE A 157 13.34 -5.62 4.63
CA PHE A 157 12.74 -6.49 3.62
C PHE A 157 12.41 -5.72 2.34
N GLN A 158 12.63 -6.38 1.20
CA GLN A 158 12.28 -5.84 -0.11
C GLN A 158 10.76 -5.59 -0.21
N PRO A 159 10.34 -4.49 -0.86
CA PRO A 159 8.94 -4.27 -1.16
C PRO A 159 8.37 -5.36 -2.08
N ILE A 160 7.13 -5.79 -1.82
CA ILE A 160 6.45 -6.79 -2.63
C ILE A 160 6.19 -6.24 -4.05
N PRO A 161 6.71 -6.87 -5.11
CA PRO A 161 6.58 -6.39 -6.48
C PRO A 161 5.24 -6.81 -7.09
N TRP A 162 4.15 -6.16 -6.68
CA TRP A 162 2.77 -6.51 -7.08
C TRP A 162 2.54 -6.62 -8.59
N ASN A 163 3.22 -5.81 -9.40
CA ASN A 163 3.12 -5.91 -10.86
C ASN A 163 3.67 -7.24 -11.39
N ARG A 164 4.77 -7.77 -10.83
CA ARG A 164 5.30 -9.09 -11.21
C ARG A 164 4.39 -10.23 -10.74
N ILE A 165 3.73 -10.05 -9.59
CA ILE A 165 2.74 -11.01 -9.12
C ILE A 165 1.54 -11.04 -10.10
N ALA A 166 1.06 -9.87 -10.52
CA ALA A 166 -0.06 -9.75 -11.44
C ALA A 166 0.20 -10.39 -12.82
N GLU A 167 1.45 -10.47 -13.28
CA GLU A 167 1.82 -11.18 -14.51
C GLU A 167 1.44 -12.68 -14.47
N ARG A 168 1.31 -13.27 -13.28
CA ARG A 168 0.90 -14.68 -13.10
C ARG A 168 -0.61 -14.88 -12.99
N ILE A 169 -1.36 -13.79 -12.88
CA ILE A 169 -2.81 -13.83 -12.68
C ILE A 169 -3.45 -13.13 -13.88
N PRO A 170 -3.92 -13.89 -14.88
CA PRO A 170 -4.38 -13.31 -16.12
C PRO A 170 -5.47 -12.27 -15.86
N ASN A 171 -5.38 -11.15 -16.56
CA ASN A 171 -6.38 -10.07 -16.52
C ASN A 171 -6.52 -9.34 -15.17
N ARG A 172 -5.62 -9.57 -14.20
CA ARG A 172 -5.55 -8.78 -12.96
C ARG A 172 -4.38 -7.81 -12.99
N THR A 173 -4.51 -6.69 -12.28
CA THR A 173 -3.47 -5.68 -12.13
C THR A 173 -2.77 -5.79 -10.78
N GLY A 174 -1.56 -5.22 -10.65
CA GLY A 174 -0.81 -5.20 -9.39
C GLY A 174 -1.60 -4.55 -8.25
N ILE A 175 -2.32 -3.45 -8.54
CA ILE A 175 -3.17 -2.78 -7.54
C ILE A 175 -4.29 -3.70 -7.06
N GLN A 176 -4.92 -4.47 -7.95
CA GLN A 176 -5.94 -5.43 -7.57
C GLN A 176 -5.37 -6.56 -6.70
N CYS A 177 -4.16 -7.06 -7.04
CA CYS A 177 -3.48 -8.08 -6.26
C CYS A 177 -3.14 -7.59 -4.85
N GLN A 178 -2.59 -6.37 -4.75
CA GLN A 178 -2.29 -5.73 -3.48
C GLN A 178 -3.55 -5.60 -2.61
N ALA A 179 -4.61 -5.00 -3.16
CA ALA A 179 -5.87 -4.82 -2.45
C ALA A 179 -6.44 -6.16 -1.99
N ARG A 180 -6.47 -7.17 -2.88
CA ARG A 180 -6.94 -8.51 -2.54
C ARG A 180 -6.14 -9.14 -1.42
N TRP A 181 -4.82 -8.98 -1.43
CA TRP A 181 -3.96 -9.49 -0.36
C TRP A 181 -4.29 -8.82 0.95
N THR A 182 -4.14 -7.50 1.00
CA THR A 182 -4.25 -6.72 2.25
C THR A 182 -5.64 -6.74 2.85
N GLU A 183 -6.69 -6.92 2.04
CA GLU A 183 -8.08 -6.87 2.50
C GLU A 183 -8.68 -8.25 2.80
N ALA A 184 -8.09 -9.34 2.28
CA ALA A 184 -8.76 -10.65 2.34
C ALA A 184 -7.85 -11.88 2.46
N LEU A 185 -6.62 -11.87 1.95
CA LEU A 185 -5.76 -13.07 1.94
C LEU A 185 -4.66 -13.06 3.00
N ASP A 186 -4.22 -11.88 3.42
CA ASP A 186 -3.23 -11.75 4.49
C ASP A 186 -3.75 -12.44 5.77
N PRO A 187 -3.00 -13.40 6.36
CA PRO A 187 -3.42 -14.11 7.56
C PRO A 187 -3.70 -13.22 8.77
N SER A 188 -3.12 -12.02 8.81
CA SER A 188 -3.38 -11.04 9.87
C SER A 188 -4.79 -10.43 9.77
N VAL A 189 -5.46 -10.54 8.62
CA VAL A 189 -6.79 -9.98 8.40
C VAL A 189 -7.85 -10.86 9.07
N ARG A 190 -8.55 -10.27 10.03
CA ARG A 190 -9.65 -10.93 10.75
C ARG A 190 -10.94 -10.84 9.94
N LYS A 191 -11.55 -12.01 9.71
CA LYS A 191 -12.85 -12.16 9.04
C LYS A 191 -13.93 -12.43 10.10
N GLY A 192 -15.03 -11.69 10.08
CA GLY A 192 -16.19 -11.97 10.94
C GLY A 192 -16.70 -10.79 11.78
N LYS A 193 -17.59 -11.10 12.72
CA LYS A 193 -18.29 -10.14 13.59
C LYS A 193 -17.29 -9.29 14.39
N TRP A 194 -17.67 -8.04 14.62
CA TRP A 194 -16.93 -7.16 15.52
C TRP A 194 -17.14 -7.60 16.98
N SER A 195 -16.07 -7.58 17.75
CA SER A 195 -16.11 -7.77 19.19
C SER A 195 -16.19 -6.43 19.91
N GLU A 196 -16.79 -6.41 21.10
CA GLU A 196 -16.89 -5.19 21.91
C GLU A 196 -15.52 -4.57 22.22
N ALA A 197 -14.47 -5.39 22.32
CA ALA A 197 -13.10 -4.92 22.50
C ALA A 197 -12.60 -4.15 21.26
N GLU A 198 -12.88 -4.65 20.06
CA GLU A 198 -12.55 -3.94 18.81
C GLU A 198 -13.36 -2.64 18.69
N ASP A 199 -14.64 -2.65 19.08
CA ASP A 199 -15.49 -1.45 19.09
C ASP A 199 -15.00 -0.39 20.09
N ALA A 200 -14.45 -0.81 21.23
CA ALA A 200 -13.82 0.08 22.20
C ALA A 200 -12.54 0.72 21.62
N LEU A 201 -11.70 -0.06 20.93
CA LEU A 201 -10.52 0.46 20.23
C LEU A 201 -10.90 1.43 19.12
N LEU A 202 -11.94 1.12 18.33
CA LEU A 202 -12.45 1.98 17.27
C LEU A 202 -12.91 3.33 17.82
N ARG A 203 -13.71 3.33 18.89
CA ARG A 203 -14.17 4.56 19.57
C ARG A 203 -13.01 5.38 20.10
N ALA A 204 -12.07 4.74 20.80
CA ALA A 204 -10.87 5.42 21.29
C ALA A 204 -10.02 6.02 20.16
N GLY A 205 -9.94 5.33 19.01
CA GLY A 205 -9.28 5.82 17.80
C GLY A 205 -9.97 7.05 17.21
N VAL A 206 -11.30 7.06 17.12
CA VAL A 206 -12.09 8.21 16.65
C VAL A 206 -11.91 9.41 17.58
N ASP A 207 -11.95 9.20 18.90
CA ASP A 207 -11.75 10.27 19.88
C ASP A 207 -10.34 10.88 19.77
N LYS A 208 -9.33 10.04 19.51
CA LYS A 208 -7.93 10.47 19.41
C LYS A 208 -7.57 11.09 18.07
N PHE A 209 -8.07 10.56 16.96
CA PHE A 209 -7.62 10.89 15.61
C PHE A 209 -8.69 11.51 14.70
N GLY A 210 -9.93 11.65 15.19
CA GLY A 210 -11.05 12.17 14.43
C GLY A 210 -11.41 11.28 13.24
N ARG A 211 -11.40 11.84 12.02
CA ARG A 211 -11.72 11.12 10.78
C ARG A 211 -10.48 10.58 10.03
N CYS A 212 -9.37 10.37 10.74
CA CYS A 212 -8.15 9.81 10.18
C CYS A 212 -8.20 8.27 10.16
N TRP A 213 -9.10 7.69 9.35
CA TRP A 213 -9.38 6.25 9.34
C TRP A 213 -8.18 5.35 9.08
N ILE A 214 -7.17 5.82 8.32
CA ILE A 214 -5.90 5.10 8.12
C ILE A 214 -5.23 4.83 9.48
N ARG A 215 -5.08 5.86 10.32
CA ARG A 215 -4.49 5.72 11.66
C ARG A 215 -5.37 4.93 12.61
N ILE A 216 -6.69 5.05 12.46
CA ILE A 216 -7.64 4.32 13.31
C ILE A 216 -7.57 2.82 13.01
N ALA A 217 -7.46 2.42 11.73
CA ALA A 217 -7.29 1.03 11.35
C ALA A 217 -6.04 0.39 11.97
N GLU A 218 -4.93 1.12 12.02
CA GLU A 218 -3.69 0.68 12.68
C GLU A 218 -3.87 0.40 14.18
N THR A 219 -4.88 1.02 14.84
CA THR A 219 -5.17 0.77 16.26
C THR A 219 -6.05 -0.45 16.53
N VAL A 220 -6.66 -1.04 15.50
CA VAL A 220 -7.54 -2.21 15.63
C VAL A 220 -6.85 -3.42 14.97
N PRO A 221 -6.13 -4.26 15.72
CA PRO A 221 -5.32 -5.33 15.15
C PRO A 221 -6.13 -6.28 14.28
N GLY A 222 -5.66 -6.47 13.05
CA GLY A 222 -6.28 -7.35 12.07
C GLY A 222 -7.56 -6.83 11.42
N ARG A 223 -7.95 -5.56 11.65
CA ARG A 223 -8.94 -4.86 10.83
C ARG A 223 -8.21 -3.91 9.89
N THR A 224 -8.58 -3.93 8.62
CA THR A 224 -7.99 -3.03 7.60
C THR A 224 -8.74 -1.71 7.55
N GLN A 225 -8.18 -0.69 6.87
CA GLN A 225 -8.88 0.58 6.64
C GLN A 225 -10.29 0.37 6.09
N VAL A 226 -10.47 -0.56 5.14
CA VAL A 226 -11.77 -0.86 4.54
C VAL A 226 -12.74 -1.48 5.54
N ASN A 227 -12.25 -2.19 6.55
CA ASN A 227 -13.10 -2.79 7.58
C ASN A 227 -13.61 -1.77 8.59
N VAL A 228 -12.87 -0.67 8.83
CA VAL A 228 -13.14 0.29 9.93
C VAL A 228 -13.78 1.59 9.47
N THR A 229 -13.78 1.89 8.17
CA THR A 229 -14.50 3.02 7.54
C THR A 229 -15.97 2.72 7.33
#